data_AF-A0A1E7EX52-F1
#
_entry.id   AF-A0A1E7EX52-F1
#
_cell.length_a   1.000
_cell.length_b   1.000
_cell.length_c   1.000
_cell.angle_alpha   90.00
_cell.angle_beta   90.00
_cell.angle_gamma   90.00
#
_symmetry.space_group_name_H-M   'P 1'
#
loop_
_entity.id
_entity.type
_entity.pdbx_description
1 polymer ?
#
loop_
_entity_poly.entity_id
_entity_poly.type
_entity_poly.pdbx_seq_one_letter_code
_entity_poly.pdbx_strand_id
1 'polypeptide(L)'
;MSLSHVLTNISAALYNINPHLCKIPPRGFDDEPCFCNSGGDDVDDTFESLESEYNNDILCKDIDHEHALSVGSWLLEPKQLVIEGIVGIFICCMILVWLIPKLRKISTNDDHAMTTTKQQQQQQIIQHPKGVPMISLLCLCVICSFKVSGFKNKIYYIVMPCNIQWVIAVLQCYIIPDSYSFLQLCLLQLRITYLFSVVIAIVTPNTEDCTGFGEYEFYWFNHFVLLILPLLYIKANKNVSCYPQSKTTTTSVLVYNTYWWLFSCLIFYIFYFGFVTVMSVYTGLNLNFMLHPPDDHFVLKGKSFRLVATALLTFLYIFSRLLCLIVEKKYLTVTTPTNIGTKKHL
;
A
#
# COMPACT_ATOMS: atom_id res chain seq x y z
N MET A 1 13.43 -16.30 -30.01
CA MET A 1 12.04 -16.11 -29.57
C MET A 1 11.79 -14.61 -29.41
N SER A 2 10.77 -14.02 -30.04
CA SER A 2 10.53 -12.56 -29.94
C SER A 2 9.84 -12.20 -28.63
N LEU A 3 10.08 -11.00 -28.11
CA LEU A 3 9.42 -10.49 -26.90
C LEU A 3 7.89 -10.52 -27.04
N SER A 4 7.37 -10.24 -28.24
CA SER A 4 5.94 -10.31 -28.53
C SER A 4 5.37 -11.71 -28.28
N HIS A 5 6.06 -12.76 -28.71
CA HIS A 5 5.60 -14.13 -28.52
C HIS A 5 5.60 -14.53 -27.03
N VAL A 6 6.61 -14.11 -26.27
CA VAL A 6 6.66 -14.34 -24.82
C VAL A 6 5.51 -13.62 -24.11
N LEU A 7 5.25 -12.36 -24.44
CA LEU A 7 4.14 -11.60 -23.86
C LEU A 7 2.78 -12.21 -24.20
N THR A 8 2.58 -12.72 -25.42
CA THR A 8 1.35 -13.43 -25.80
C THR A 8 1.14 -14.69 -24.96
N ASN A 9 2.18 -15.51 -24.78
CA ASN A 9 2.10 -16.73 -23.97
C ASN A 9 1.80 -16.43 -22.50
N ILE A 10 2.44 -15.42 -21.91
CA ILE A 10 2.18 -15.02 -20.52
C ILE A 10 0.76 -14.45 -20.39
N SER A 11 0.29 -13.66 -21.36
CA SER A 11 -1.06 -13.10 -21.36
C SER A 11 -2.12 -14.20 -21.43
N ALA A 12 -1.91 -15.21 -22.29
CA ALA A 12 -2.78 -16.38 -22.36
C ALA A 12 -2.77 -17.19 -21.05
N ALA A 13 -1.60 -17.37 -20.44
CA ALA A 13 -1.49 -18.01 -19.14
C ALA A 13 -2.23 -17.23 -18.04
N LEU A 14 -2.13 -15.90 -18.03
CA LEU A 14 -2.82 -15.04 -17.07
C LEU A 14 -4.34 -15.11 -17.22
N TYR A 15 -4.83 -15.15 -18.47
CA TYR A 15 -6.26 -15.36 -18.75
C TYR A 15 -6.75 -16.72 -18.25
N ASN A 16 -5.94 -17.77 -18.44
CA ASN A 16 -6.27 -19.13 -17.99
C ASN A 16 -6.30 -19.29 -16.46
N ILE A 17 -5.73 -18.36 -15.68
CA ILE A 17 -5.82 -18.39 -14.21
C ILE A 17 -7.26 -18.13 -13.76
N ASN A 18 -7.97 -17.21 -14.43
CA ASN A 18 -9.37 -16.92 -14.13
C ASN A 18 -10.11 -16.53 -15.42
N PRO A 19 -10.51 -17.53 -16.24
CA PRO A 19 -11.19 -17.28 -17.51
C PRO A 19 -12.61 -16.73 -17.31
N HIS A 20 -13.15 -16.79 -16.09
CA HIS A 20 -14.52 -16.41 -15.74
C HIS A 20 -14.69 -14.92 -15.42
N LEU A 21 -13.60 -14.17 -15.32
CA LEU A 21 -13.67 -12.71 -15.16
C LEU A 21 -14.41 -12.08 -16.35
N CYS A 22 -15.39 -11.21 -16.08
CA CYS A 22 -16.15 -10.53 -17.12
C CYS A 22 -15.24 -9.65 -17.99
N LYS A 23 -15.50 -9.51 -19.30
CA LYS A 23 -14.75 -8.56 -20.15
C LYS A 23 -15.06 -7.10 -19.82
N ILE A 24 -16.28 -6.83 -19.38
CA ILE A 24 -16.79 -5.51 -19.03
C ILE A 24 -17.00 -5.49 -17.51
N PRO A 25 -16.67 -4.40 -16.82
CA PRO A 25 -16.97 -4.28 -15.39
C PRO A 25 -18.47 -4.43 -15.14
N PRO A 26 -18.86 -5.14 -14.06
CA PRO A 26 -20.26 -5.19 -13.65
C PRO A 26 -20.77 -3.77 -13.37
N ARG A 27 -21.97 -3.43 -13.87
CA ARG A 27 -22.59 -2.14 -13.60
C ARG A 27 -23.40 -2.25 -12.31
N GLY A 28 -23.19 -1.33 -11.37
CA GLY A 28 -23.89 -1.31 -10.09
C GLY A 28 -25.32 -0.76 -10.11
N PHE A 29 -25.92 -0.52 -11.28
CA PHE A 29 -27.22 0.15 -11.37
C PHE A 29 -28.16 -0.55 -12.37
N ASP A 30 -29.40 -0.71 -11.89
CA ASP A 30 -30.61 -1.27 -12.50
C ASP A 30 -30.71 -2.80 -12.43
N ASP A 31 -31.37 -3.31 -11.37
CA ASP A 31 -32.09 -4.59 -11.12
C ASP A 31 -31.70 -5.91 -11.86
N GLU A 32 -30.64 -5.92 -12.64
CA GLU A 32 -30.16 -7.06 -13.39
C GLU A 32 -29.01 -7.72 -12.61
N PRO A 33 -29.03 -9.05 -12.49
CA PRO A 33 -27.92 -9.79 -11.95
C PRO A 33 -26.59 -9.38 -12.58
N CYS A 34 -25.48 -9.51 -11.86
CA CYS A 34 -24.14 -9.35 -12.42
C CYS A 34 -23.92 -10.32 -13.59
N PHE A 35 -24.36 -9.94 -14.79
CA PHE A 35 -24.20 -10.73 -15.98
C PHE A 35 -22.87 -10.33 -16.60
N CYS A 36 -21.92 -11.26 -16.59
CA CYS A 36 -20.80 -11.21 -17.53
C CYS A 36 -21.38 -11.45 -18.94
N ASN A 37 -21.98 -10.42 -19.54
CA ASN A 37 -22.56 -10.56 -20.87
C ASN A 37 -21.40 -10.81 -21.84
N SER A 38 -21.26 -12.08 -22.25
CA SER A 38 -20.15 -12.53 -23.08
C SER A 38 -20.40 -12.24 -24.56
N GLY A 39 -21.60 -11.74 -24.91
CA GLY A 39 -22.02 -11.40 -26.26
C GLY A 39 -22.21 -9.90 -26.43
N GLY A 40 -21.39 -9.32 -27.30
CA GLY A 40 -21.47 -7.91 -27.66
C GLY A 40 -20.28 -7.51 -28.52
N ASP A 41 -20.15 -8.18 -29.66
CA ASP A 41 -19.91 -7.58 -30.98
C ASP A 41 -19.74 -8.73 -32.00
N ASP A 42 -20.62 -8.73 -33.00
CA ASP A 42 -20.67 -9.59 -34.19
C ASP A 42 -21.15 -11.05 -34.03
N VAL A 43 -22.45 -11.24 -33.79
CA VAL A 43 -23.13 -12.51 -34.15
C VAL A 43 -24.38 -12.19 -34.96
N ASP A 44 -24.21 -12.33 -36.28
CA ASP A 44 -25.26 -12.76 -37.21
C ASP A 44 -26.11 -13.87 -36.55
N ASP A 45 -27.43 -13.73 -36.62
CA ASP A 45 -28.52 -14.51 -35.98
C ASP A 45 -28.55 -16.05 -36.23
N THR A 46 -27.42 -16.73 -36.34
CA THR A 46 -27.39 -18.16 -36.71
C THR A 46 -26.34 -18.98 -35.97
N PHE A 47 -26.36 -19.00 -34.64
CA PHE A 47 -25.80 -20.13 -33.89
C PHE A 47 -26.46 -20.28 -32.51
N GLU A 48 -27.73 -20.68 -32.50
CA GLU A 48 -28.30 -21.42 -31.39
C GLU A 48 -27.56 -22.76 -31.25
N SER A 49 -27.39 -23.21 -30.01
CA SER A 49 -26.91 -24.53 -29.58
C SER A 49 -25.39 -24.75 -29.59
N LEU A 50 -24.75 -24.36 -28.47
CA LEU A 50 -24.01 -25.28 -27.59
C LEU A 50 -23.51 -24.54 -26.35
N GLU A 51 -24.34 -24.61 -25.29
CA GLU A 51 -23.97 -24.68 -23.88
C GLU A 51 -22.54 -24.24 -23.50
N SER A 52 -22.30 -22.94 -23.40
CA SER A 52 -21.27 -22.40 -22.49
C SER A 52 -21.89 -21.64 -21.31
N GLU A 53 -23.10 -22.06 -20.92
CA GLU A 53 -23.89 -21.52 -19.81
C GLU A 53 -23.32 -21.90 -18.43
N TYR A 54 -22.22 -22.66 -18.35
CA TYR A 54 -21.93 -23.42 -17.13
C TYR A 54 -20.91 -22.84 -16.12
N ASN A 55 -20.33 -21.64 -16.28
CA ASN A 55 -19.38 -21.16 -15.25
C ASN A 55 -19.34 -19.66 -14.95
N ASN A 56 -19.92 -18.77 -15.77
CA ASN A 56 -19.93 -17.34 -15.45
C ASN A 56 -20.92 -17.00 -14.31
N ASP A 57 -21.88 -17.88 -14.04
CA ASP A 57 -22.83 -17.78 -12.92
C ASP A 57 -22.18 -17.95 -11.54
N ILE A 58 -20.98 -18.55 -11.44
CA ILE A 58 -20.43 -19.01 -10.16
C ILE A 58 -19.89 -17.85 -9.32
N LEU A 59 -19.26 -16.84 -9.93
CA LEU A 59 -18.69 -15.72 -9.16
C LEU A 59 -19.78 -14.77 -8.64
N CYS A 60 -20.85 -14.60 -9.42
CA CYS A 60 -21.95 -13.67 -9.12
C CYS A 60 -23.01 -14.28 -8.21
N LYS A 61 -23.21 -15.61 -8.21
CA LYS A 61 -24.14 -16.27 -7.27
C LYS A 61 -23.64 -16.27 -5.83
N ASP A 62 -22.33 -16.25 -5.63
CA ASP A 62 -21.70 -16.34 -4.30
C ASP A 62 -21.53 -14.97 -3.62
N ILE A 63 -21.79 -13.87 -4.32
CA ILE A 63 -21.57 -12.50 -3.87
C ILE A 63 -22.89 -11.73 -3.98
N ASP A 64 -23.41 -11.23 -2.85
CA ASP A 64 -24.65 -10.45 -2.84
C ASP A 64 -24.55 -9.25 -3.79
N HIS A 65 -25.65 -8.84 -4.42
CA HIS A 65 -25.68 -7.73 -5.40
C HIS A 65 -25.04 -6.43 -4.87
N GLU A 66 -25.13 -6.17 -3.57
CA GLU A 66 -24.52 -5.02 -2.91
C GLU A 66 -22.98 -5.01 -3.00
N HIS A 67 -22.36 -6.15 -3.33
CA HIS A 67 -20.92 -6.32 -3.46
C HIS A 67 -20.49 -6.58 -4.91
N ALA A 68 -21.37 -6.33 -5.90
CA ALA A 68 -21.06 -6.47 -7.32
C ALA A 68 -19.76 -5.74 -7.72
N LEU A 69 -19.51 -4.55 -7.16
CA LEU A 69 -18.34 -3.71 -7.44
C LEU A 69 -17.01 -4.32 -6.93
N SER A 70 -17.11 -5.32 -6.05
CA SER A 70 -15.96 -6.10 -5.58
C SER A 70 -15.51 -7.17 -6.58
N VAL A 71 -16.32 -7.48 -7.59
CA VAL A 71 -15.98 -8.45 -8.64
C VAL A 71 -15.12 -7.79 -9.70
N GLY A 72 -13.96 -8.39 -9.99
CA GLY A 72 -13.04 -7.94 -11.01
C GLY A 72 -13.58 -8.07 -12.44
N SER A 73 -12.90 -7.44 -13.38
CA SER A 73 -13.15 -7.62 -14.82
C SER A 73 -11.86 -7.49 -15.64
N TRP A 74 -11.85 -8.05 -16.83
CA TRP A 74 -10.83 -7.86 -17.86
C TRP A 74 -11.00 -6.54 -18.62
N LEU A 75 -11.38 -5.46 -17.93
CA LEU A 75 -11.35 -4.12 -18.51
C LEU A 75 -9.94 -3.78 -19.02
N LEU A 76 -8.92 -4.22 -18.28
CA LEU A 76 -7.52 -4.18 -18.69
C LEU A 76 -7.15 -5.45 -19.43
N GLU A 77 -6.51 -5.30 -20.59
CA GLU A 77 -5.97 -6.43 -21.32
C GLU A 77 -4.88 -7.12 -20.48
N PRO A 78 -4.84 -8.47 -20.42
CA PRO A 78 -3.81 -9.21 -19.68
C PRO A 78 -2.39 -8.78 -20.06
N LYS A 79 -2.17 -8.42 -21.32
CA LYS A 79 -0.89 -7.89 -21.81
C LYS A 79 -0.47 -6.62 -21.09
N GLN A 80 -1.40 -5.71 -20.82
CA GLN A 80 -1.12 -4.48 -20.09
C GLN A 80 -0.73 -4.80 -18.64
N LEU A 81 -1.47 -5.68 -17.96
CA LEU A 81 -1.16 -6.11 -16.59
C LEU A 81 0.25 -6.73 -16.49
N VAL A 82 0.62 -7.55 -17.48
CA VAL A 82 1.95 -8.18 -17.57
C VAL A 82 3.03 -7.13 -17.79
N ILE A 83 2.80 -6.15 -18.67
CA ILE A 83 3.78 -5.07 -18.92
C ILE A 83 3.95 -4.21 -17.66
N GLU A 84 2.85 -3.71 -17.08
CA GLU A 84 2.89 -2.89 -15.87
C GLU A 84 3.50 -3.64 -14.69
N GLY A 85 3.12 -4.90 -14.50
CA GLY A 85 3.69 -5.78 -13.47
C GLY A 85 5.18 -6.05 -13.72
N ILE A 86 5.52 -6.80 -14.77
CA ILE A 86 6.89 -7.31 -14.96
C ILE A 86 7.89 -6.18 -15.24
N VAL A 87 7.59 -5.31 -16.22
CA VAL A 87 8.54 -4.25 -16.62
C VAL A 87 8.64 -3.21 -15.51
N GLY A 88 7.52 -2.80 -14.94
CA GLY A 88 7.49 -1.83 -13.84
C GLY A 88 8.21 -2.34 -12.59
N ILE A 89 7.95 -3.58 -12.15
CA ILE A 89 8.66 -4.19 -11.01
C ILE A 89 10.16 -4.31 -11.30
N PHE A 90 10.55 -4.73 -12.51
CA PHE A 90 11.96 -4.83 -12.87
C PHE A 90 12.68 -3.48 -12.74
N ILE A 91 12.10 -2.41 -13.28
CA ILE A 91 12.62 -1.04 -13.15
C ILE A 91 12.69 -0.65 -11.67
N CYS A 92 11.63 -0.90 -10.90
CA CYS A 92 11.60 -0.57 -9.47
C CYS A 92 12.69 -1.29 -8.68
N CYS A 93 12.90 -2.58 -8.94
CA CYS A 93 13.96 -3.37 -8.33
C CYS A 93 15.35 -2.83 -8.67
N MET A 94 15.61 -2.44 -9.92
CA MET A 94 16.89 -1.83 -10.32
C MET A 94 17.14 -0.51 -9.55
N ILE A 95 16.12 0.34 -9.41
CA ILE A 95 16.23 1.58 -8.63
C ILE A 95 16.44 1.27 -7.15
N LEU A 96 15.76 0.27 -6.57
CA LEU A 96 15.94 -0.14 -5.18
C LEU A 96 17.36 -0.66 -4.91
N VAL A 97 17.92 -1.47 -5.81
CA VAL A 97 19.30 -1.97 -5.70
C VAL A 97 20.30 -0.81 -5.62
N TRP A 98 20.06 0.27 -6.36
CA TRP A 98 20.86 1.50 -6.29
C TRP A 98 20.56 2.36 -5.05
N LEU A 99 19.31 2.43 -4.63
CA LEU A 99 18.83 3.32 -3.57
C LEU A 99 19.16 2.80 -2.16
N ILE A 100 19.04 1.48 -1.92
CA ILE A 100 19.23 0.87 -0.60
C ILE A 100 20.64 1.14 -0.02
N PRO A 101 21.75 1.01 -0.77
CA PRO A 101 23.07 1.34 -0.26
C PRO A 101 23.19 2.82 0.17
N LYS A 102 22.54 3.73 -0.57
CA LYS A 102 22.51 5.17 -0.22
C LYS A 102 21.71 5.40 1.05
N LEU A 103 20.55 4.76 1.17
CA LEU A 103 19.73 4.81 2.39
C LEU A 103 20.47 4.25 3.60
N ARG A 104 21.22 3.15 3.46
CA ARG A 104 22.10 2.66 4.52
C ARG A 104 23.13 3.71 4.90
N LYS A 105 23.88 4.23 3.92
CA LYS A 105 24.94 5.21 4.18
C LYS A 105 24.45 6.45 4.91
N ILE A 106 23.31 7.03 4.50
CA ILE A 106 22.73 8.21 5.17
C ILE A 106 22.15 7.88 6.55
N SER A 107 21.90 6.60 6.85
CA SER A 107 21.35 6.14 8.12
C SER A 107 22.43 5.66 9.11
N THR A 108 23.55 5.13 8.63
CA THR A 108 24.58 4.51 9.50
C THR A 108 25.76 5.42 9.86
N ASN A 109 25.88 6.63 9.31
CA ASN A 109 26.92 7.61 9.68
C ASN A 109 28.36 7.02 9.74
N ASP A 110 28.75 6.17 8.79
CA ASP A 110 30.06 5.49 8.83
C ASP A 110 31.26 6.34 8.34
N ASP A 111 31.06 7.61 7.96
CA ASP A 111 32.11 8.34 7.22
C ASP A 111 33.19 9.02 8.11
N HIS A 112 33.14 8.97 9.44
CA HIS A 112 34.26 9.49 10.25
C HIS A 112 34.61 8.70 11.53
N ALA A 113 35.88 8.31 11.56
CA ALA A 113 36.71 7.92 12.71
C ALA A 113 36.55 6.48 13.22
N MET A 114 37.20 5.59 12.48
CA MET A 114 37.91 4.40 12.97
C MET A 114 38.96 4.79 14.04
N THR A 115 38.55 5.35 15.17
CA THR A 115 39.38 5.53 16.37
C THR A 115 38.49 5.64 17.59
N THR A 116 38.35 4.50 18.27
CA THR A 116 38.26 4.39 19.73
C THR A 116 37.17 5.21 20.45
N THR A 117 35.91 4.78 20.36
CA THR A 117 35.15 4.41 21.57
C THR A 117 33.92 3.57 21.20
N LYS A 118 33.83 2.35 21.74
CA LYS A 118 32.70 1.40 21.59
C LYS A 118 31.33 1.93 22.09
N GLN A 119 31.22 3.20 22.49
CA GLN A 119 30.03 3.79 23.08
C GLN A 119 29.18 4.65 22.13
N GLN A 120 29.67 5.03 20.94
CA GLN A 120 28.89 5.85 20.00
C GLN A 120 28.25 5.08 18.83
N GLN A 121 28.58 3.80 18.66
CA GLN A 121 27.85 2.88 17.76
C GLN A 121 26.56 2.34 18.40
N GLN A 122 25.93 3.10 19.29
CA GLN A 122 24.59 2.78 19.74
C GLN A 122 23.64 3.15 18.60
N GLN A 123 23.53 2.24 17.62
CA GLN A 123 22.44 2.25 16.64
C GLN A 123 21.16 2.52 17.42
N GLN A 124 20.51 3.66 17.16
CA GLN A 124 19.31 4.02 17.89
C GLN A 124 18.24 2.98 17.59
N ILE A 125 18.06 2.07 18.54
CA ILE A 125 16.97 1.11 18.57
C ILE A 125 15.69 1.93 18.51
N ILE A 126 14.87 1.68 17.51
CA ILE A 126 13.58 2.36 17.37
C ILE A 126 12.73 1.99 18.58
N GLN A 127 12.43 2.99 19.40
CA GLN A 127 11.60 2.80 20.57
C GLN A 127 10.14 2.75 20.15
N HIS A 128 9.53 1.59 20.32
CA HIS A 128 8.09 1.42 20.15
C HIS A 128 7.35 2.13 21.29
N PRO A 129 6.44 3.08 20.99
CA PRO A 129 5.68 3.76 22.04
C PRO A 129 4.86 2.76 22.86
N LYS A 130 4.72 2.99 24.17
CA LYS A 130 3.93 2.13 25.05
C LYS A 130 2.51 1.96 24.51
N GLY A 131 2.04 0.71 24.47
CA GLY A 131 0.70 0.36 23.95
C GLY A 131 0.61 0.18 22.43
N VAL A 132 1.54 0.73 21.64
CA VAL A 132 1.53 0.57 20.18
C VAL A 132 1.64 -0.88 19.73
N PRO A 133 2.53 -1.73 20.30
CA PRO A 133 2.54 -3.15 19.95
C PRO A 133 1.17 -3.80 20.19
N MET A 134 0.58 -3.61 21.37
CA MET A 134 -0.68 -4.24 21.74
C MET A 134 -1.85 -3.80 20.86
N ILE A 135 -1.98 -2.49 20.59
CA ILE A 135 -3.05 -1.98 19.72
C ILE A 135 -2.85 -2.45 18.27
N SER A 136 -1.62 -2.55 17.78
CA SER A 136 -1.35 -3.08 16.44
C SER A 136 -1.72 -4.54 16.29
N LEU A 137 -1.40 -5.37 17.28
CA LEU A 137 -1.81 -6.77 17.29
C LEU A 137 -3.33 -6.89 17.40
N LEU A 138 -3.96 -6.16 18.32
CA LEU A 138 -5.41 -6.20 18.51
C LEU A 138 -6.16 -5.79 17.24
N CYS A 139 -5.79 -4.66 16.62
CA CYS A 139 -6.40 -4.20 15.38
C CYS A 139 -6.22 -5.22 14.26
N LEU A 140 -5.01 -5.79 14.08
CA LEU A 140 -4.80 -6.80 13.06
C LEU A 140 -5.65 -8.05 13.31
N CYS A 141 -5.74 -8.53 14.56
CA CYS A 141 -6.59 -9.68 14.91
C CYS A 141 -8.07 -9.42 14.63
N VAL A 142 -8.57 -8.23 14.97
CA VAL A 142 -9.97 -7.84 14.69
C VAL A 142 -10.23 -7.75 13.18
N ILE A 143 -9.31 -7.15 12.41
CA ILE A 143 -9.39 -7.13 10.94
C ILE A 143 -9.43 -8.56 10.40
N CYS A 144 -8.50 -9.41 10.80
CA CYS A 144 -8.48 -10.81 10.37
C CYS A 144 -9.78 -11.53 10.73
N SER A 145 -10.33 -11.30 11.93
CA SER A 145 -11.63 -11.87 12.33
C SER A 145 -12.76 -11.43 11.40
N PHE A 146 -12.87 -10.14 11.08
CA PHE A 146 -13.90 -9.66 10.14
C PHE A 146 -13.73 -10.23 8.73
N LYS A 147 -12.49 -10.39 8.27
CA LYS A 147 -12.21 -10.92 6.92
C LYS A 147 -12.38 -12.44 6.82
N VAL A 148 -12.15 -13.18 7.90
CA VAL A 148 -12.42 -14.64 7.96
C VAL A 148 -13.91 -14.93 8.11
N SER A 149 -14.63 -14.14 8.90
CA SER A 149 -16.06 -14.38 9.18
C SER A 149 -17.03 -13.81 8.14
N GLY A 150 -16.54 -13.08 7.13
CA GLY A 150 -17.41 -12.52 6.09
C GLY A 150 -17.65 -13.47 4.91
N PHE A 151 -18.08 -12.91 3.78
CA PHE A 151 -18.39 -13.67 2.58
C PHE A 151 -17.17 -14.41 2.01
N LYS A 152 -17.42 -15.40 1.15
CA LYS A 152 -16.38 -16.22 0.51
C LYS A 152 -15.33 -15.32 -0.16
N ASN A 153 -14.05 -15.61 0.05
CA ASN A 153 -12.91 -14.83 -0.48
C ASN A 153 -12.70 -13.43 0.14
N LYS A 154 -13.52 -12.97 1.11
CA LYS A 154 -13.28 -11.70 1.81
C LYS A 154 -11.91 -11.62 2.51
N ILE A 155 -11.32 -12.76 2.88
CA ILE A 155 -9.97 -12.85 3.47
C ILE A 155 -8.89 -12.14 2.62
N TYR A 156 -9.05 -12.10 1.30
CA TYR A 156 -8.08 -11.46 0.42
C TYR A 156 -8.06 -9.93 0.53
N TYR A 157 -9.11 -9.30 1.08
CA TYR A 157 -9.12 -7.87 1.40
C TYR A 157 -8.14 -7.49 2.52
N ILE A 158 -7.45 -8.45 3.15
CA ILE A 158 -6.32 -8.15 4.03
C ILE A 158 -5.19 -7.40 3.32
N VAL A 159 -5.12 -7.49 1.98
CA VAL A 159 -4.09 -6.81 1.17
C VAL A 159 -4.40 -5.33 0.90
N MET A 160 -5.57 -4.83 1.34
CA MET A 160 -5.92 -3.42 1.25
C MET A 160 -4.89 -2.55 2.01
N PRO A 161 -4.59 -1.32 1.54
CA PRO A 161 -3.44 -0.55 2.01
C PRO A 161 -3.45 -0.30 3.52
N CYS A 162 -4.61 0.03 4.08
CA CYS A 162 -4.75 0.31 5.51
C CYS A 162 -4.56 -0.96 6.37
N ASN A 163 -5.01 -2.12 5.88
CA ASN A 163 -4.78 -3.42 6.53
C ASN A 163 -3.28 -3.79 6.50
N ILE A 164 -2.61 -3.54 5.38
CA ILE A 164 -1.16 -3.75 5.24
C ILE A 164 -0.36 -2.85 6.19
N GLN A 165 -0.83 -1.63 6.51
CA GLN A 165 -0.17 -0.82 7.54
C GLN A 165 -0.21 -1.47 8.93
N TRP A 166 -1.27 -2.18 9.28
CA TRP A 166 -1.34 -2.98 10.51
C TRP A 166 -0.41 -4.18 10.47
N VAL A 167 -0.32 -4.87 9.32
CA VAL A 167 0.66 -5.94 9.11
C VAL A 167 2.09 -5.41 9.29
N ILE A 168 2.43 -4.28 8.67
CA ILE A 168 3.74 -3.62 8.83
C ILE A 168 3.98 -3.26 10.29
N ALA A 169 2.98 -2.75 11.01
CA ALA A 169 3.11 -2.40 12.42
C ALA A 169 3.36 -3.63 13.32
N VAL A 170 2.67 -4.74 13.08
CA VAL A 170 2.89 -6.01 13.81
C VAL A 170 4.26 -6.61 13.47
N LEU A 171 4.65 -6.62 12.18
CA LEU A 171 5.98 -7.05 11.77
C LEU A 171 7.06 -6.24 12.49
N GLN A 172 6.89 -4.92 12.52
CA GLN A 172 7.80 -4.00 13.17
C GLN A 172 7.92 -4.24 14.68
N CYS A 173 6.80 -4.49 15.38
CA CYS A 173 6.80 -4.60 16.85
C CYS A 173 7.15 -6.00 17.39
N TYR A 174 6.85 -7.07 16.64
CA TYR A 174 6.89 -8.44 17.16
C TYR A 174 7.77 -9.40 16.36
N ILE A 175 7.94 -9.18 15.06
CA ILE A 175 8.58 -10.15 14.18
C ILE A 175 10.02 -9.75 13.86
N ILE A 176 10.25 -8.48 13.53
CA ILE A 176 11.58 -7.99 13.18
C ILE A 176 12.35 -7.66 14.47
N PRO A 177 13.47 -8.34 14.76
CA PRO A 177 14.24 -8.05 15.97
C PRO A 177 14.82 -6.64 15.95
N ASP A 178 14.93 -6.02 17.13
CA ASP A 178 15.49 -4.68 17.32
C ASP A 178 16.95 -4.54 16.81
N SER A 179 17.68 -5.65 16.69
CA SER A 179 19.02 -5.70 16.10
C SER A 179 19.05 -5.33 14.62
N TYR A 180 17.92 -5.44 13.90
CA TYR A 180 17.80 -5.06 12.49
C TYR A 180 17.35 -3.61 12.33
N SER A 181 18.13 -2.68 12.92
CA SER A 181 17.84 -1.24 12.99
C SER A 181 17.47 -0.60 11.64
N PHE A 182 18.17 -0.95 10.56
CA PHE A 182 17.86 -0.43 9.22
C PHE A 182 16.50 -0.92 8.69
N LEU A 183 16.16 -2.19 8.92
CA LEU A 183 14.86 -2.72 8.50
C LEU A 183 13.72 -2.11 9.33
N GLN A 184 13.92 -1.98 10.64
CA GLN A 184 13.03 -1.24 11.54
C GLN A 184 12.77 0.18 11.02
N LEU A 185 13.83 0.87 10.57
CA LEU A 185 13.73 2.19 9.97
C LEU A 185 12.95 2.16 8.65
N CYS A 186 13.22 1.21 7.75
CA CYS A 186 12.45 1.05 6.51
C CYS A 186 10.95 0.91 6.80
N LEU A 187 10.54 0.04 7.73
CA LEU A 187 9.12 -0.16 8.08
C LEU A 187 8.48 1.11 8.64
N LEU A 188 9.19 1.85 9.51
CA LEU A 188 8.72 3.14 10.02
C LEU A 188 8.54 4.17 8.88
N GLN A 189 9.49 4.23 7.95
CA GLN A 189 9.46 5.17 6.82
C GLN A 189 8.32 4.88 5.84
N LEU A 190 8.00 3.60 5.61
CA LEU A 190 6.83 3.20 4.84
C LEU A 190 5.54 3.73 5.49
N ARG A 191 5.37 3.49 6.80
CA ARG A 191 4.17 3.94 7.54
C ARG A 191 4.01 5.46 7.54
N ILE A 192 5.10 6.20 7.75
CA ILE A 192 5.10 7.67 7.66
C ILE A 192 4.66 8.13 6.26
N THR A 193 5.18 7.48 5.21
CA THR A 193 4.93 7.89 3.84
C THR A 193 3.51 7.52 3.39
N TYR A 194 2.96 6.41 3.87
CA TYR A 194 1.61 5.94 3.50
C TYR A 194 0.47 6.60 4.30
N LEU A 195 0.77 7.63 5.09
CA LEU A 195 -0.24 8.35 5.89
C LEU A 195 -1.40 8.90 5.02
N PHE A 196 -1.11 9.46 3.84
CA PHE A 196 -2.16 9.96 2.96
C PHE A 196 -3.04 8.86 2.35
N SER A 197 -2.59 7.60 2.27
CA SER A 197 -3.49 6.50 1.89
C SER A 197 -4.62 6.35 2.91
N VAL A 198 -4.34 6.57 4.19
CA VAL A 198 -5.34 6.55 5.27
C VAL A 198 -6.28 7.75 5.15
N VAL A 199 -5.74 8.94 4.83
CA VAL A 199 -6.55 10.14 4.58
C VAL A 199 -7.51 9.92 3.41
N ILE A 200 -7.03 9.33 2.31
CA ILE A 200 -7.90 8.99 1.17
C ILE A 200 -9.01 8.03 1.61
N ALA A 201 -8.68 6.97 2.34
CA ALA A 201 -9.70 6.03 2.82
C ALA A 201 -10.75 6.68 3.75
N ILE A 202 -10.40 7.75 4.47
CA ILE A 202 -11.36 8.53 5.28
C ILE A 202 -12.23 9.43 4.40
N VAL A 203 -11.65 10.08 3.37
CA VAL A 203 -12.34 11.05 2.51
C VAL A 203 -13.21 10.36 1.45
N THR A 204 -12.76 9.22 0.95
CA THR A 204 -13.45 8.38 -0.03
C THR A 204 -13.60 6.98 0.57
N PRO A 205 -14.49 6.82 1.57
CA PRO A 205 -14.64 5.55 2.25
C PRO A 205 -15.20 4.51 1.29
N ASN A 206 -14.54 3.35 1.25
CA ASN A 206 -15.14 2.15 0.67
C ASN A 206 -15.48 1.21 1.83
N THR A 207 -16.75 1.22 2.20
CA THR A 207 -17.31 0.40 3.28
C THR A 207 -18.27 -0.66 2.75
N GLU A 208 -18.30 -0.88 1.44
CA GLU A 208 -19.16 -1.89 0.81
C GLU A 208 -18.84 -3.28 1.34
N ASP A 209 -17.58 -3.56 1.67
CA ASP A 209 -17.16 -4.85 2.23
C ASP A 209 -17.41 -4.98 3.75
N CYS A 210 -17.98 -3.96 4.41
CA CYS A 210 -18.18 -3.93 5.87
C CYS A 210 -19.50 -4.60 6.30
N THR A 211 -19.59 -5.92 6.11
CA THR A 211 -20.81 -6.71 6.39
C THR A 211 -20.95 -7.18 7.83
N GLY A 212 -19.87 -7.19 8.63
CA GLY A 212 -19.89 -7.70 10.00
C GLY A 212 -20.49 -6.73 11.02
N PHE A 213 -21.10 -7.25 12.08
CA PHE A 213 -21.55 -6.43 13.21
C PHE A 213 -20.36 -5.67 13.83
N GLY A 214 -20.43 -4.33 13.83
CA GLY A 214 -19.36 -3.46 14.33
C GLY A 214 -18.21 -3.22 13.35
N GLU A 215 -18.22 -3.83 12.14
CA GLU A 215 -17.13 -3.67 11.16
C GLU A 215 -17.09 -2.24 10.61
N TYR A 216 -18.25 -1.62 10.39
CA TYR A 216 -18.35 -0.24 9.92
C TYR A 216 -17.80 0.76 10.94
N GLU A 217 -18.16 0.65 12.22
CA GLU A 217 -17.62 1.51 13.27
C GLU A 217 -16.12 1.27 13.46
N PHE A 218 -15.71 0.01 13.39
CA PHE A 218 -14.30 -0.36 13.46
C PHE A 218 -13.49 0.15 12.26
N TYR A 219 -14.09 0.25 11.07
CA TYR A 219 -13.48 0.90 9.89
C TYR A 219 -12.98 2.29 10.27
N TRP A 220 -13.88 3.15 10.78
CA TRP A 220 -13.51 4.51 11.14
C TRP A 220 -12.49 4.56 12.27
N PHE A 221 -12.72 3.79 13.34
CA PHE A 221 -11.80 3.73 14.47
C PHE A 221 -10.38 3.36 14.01
N ASN A 222 -10.22 2.30 13.22
CA ASN A 222 -8.89 1.84 12.84
C ASN A 222 -8.16 2.86 11.96
N HIS A 223 -8.86 3.58 11.07
CA HIS A 223 -8.25 4.60 10.21
C HIS A 223 -7.79 5.81 11.01
N PHE A 224 -8.58 6.29 11.98
CA PHE A 224 -8.13 7.37 12.87
C PHE A 224 -6.93 6.96 13.73
N VAL A 225 -6.89 5.72 14.20
CA VAL A 225 -5.71 5.22 14.94
C VAL A 225 -4.48 5.15 14.03
N LEU A 226 -4.62 4.69 12.79
CA LEU A 226 -3.53 4.69 11.80
C LEU A 226 -2.96 6.09 11.55
N LEU A 227 -3.80 7.14 11.56
CA LEU A 227 -3.32 8.52 11.45
C LEU A 227 -2.48 8.97 12.67
N ILE A 228 -2.85 8.51 13.86
CA ILE A 228 -2.19 8.89 15.12
C ILE A 228 -0.85 8.15 15.29
N LEU A 229 -0.75 6.91 14.82
CA LEU A 229 0.39 6.04 15.08
C LEU A 229 1.75 6.64 14.68
N PRO A 230 1.96 7.18 13.45
CA PRO A 230 3.23 7.82 13.10
C PRO A 230 3.61 8.98 14.02
N LEU A 231 2.63 9.73 14.53
CA LEU A 231 2.87 10.84 15.47
C LEU A 231 3.40 10.34 16.82
N LEU A 232 2.92 9.17 17.28
CA LEU A 232 3.45 8.53 18.50
C LEU A 232 4.90 8.11 18.33
N TYR A 233 5.28 7.59 17.15
CA TYR A 233 6.68 7.25 16.86
C TYR A 233 7.59 8.48 16.79
N ILE A 234 7.12 9.57 16.17
CA ILE A 234 7.84 10.85 16.16
C ILE A 234 8.11 11.32 17.60
N LYS A 235 7.08 11.27 18.46
CA LYS A 235 7.20 11.64 19.87
C LYS A 235 8.21 10.75 20.64
N ALA A 236 8.19 9.44 20.40
CA ALA A 236 9.06 8.50 21.10
C ALA A 236 10.52 8.58 20.64
N ASN A 237 10.77 8.81 19.35
CA ASN A 237 12.11 8.68 18.75
C ASN A 237 12.82 10.02 18.48
N LYS A 238 12.09 11.14 18.51
CA LYS A 238 12.55 12.55 18.43
C LYS A 238 13.27 12.99 17.14
N ASN A 239 14.16 12.17 16.54
CA ASN A 239 14.98 12.53 15.37
C ASN A 239 15.10 11.43 14.31
N VAL A 240 14.37 10.33 14.45
CA VAL A 240 14.55 9.14 13.59
C VAL A 240 13.62 9.19 12.36
N SER A 241 12.60 10.05 12.37
CA SER A 241 11.46 9.92 11.46
C SER A 241 11.64 10.68 10.14
N CYS A 242 11.98 11.96 10.16
CA CYS A 242 12.07 12.78 8.95
C CYS A 242 13.35 13.62 8.88
N TYR A 243 14.17 13.64 9.93
CA TYR A 243 15.46 14.33 9.95
C TYR A 243 16.63 13.37 9.76
N PRO A 244 17.70 13.77 9.04
CA PRO A 244 18.95 13.02 9.04
C PRO A 244 19.53 13.02 10.46
N GLN A 245 20.05 11.87 10.89
CA GLN A 245 20.43 11.66 12.29
C GLN A 245 21.64 12.49 12.74
N SER A 246 22.55 12.86 11.84
CA SER A 246 23.73 13.65 12.21
C SER A 246 23.66 15.08 11.69
N LYS A 247 24.03 16.03 12.57
CA LYS A 247 24.31 17.42 12.20
C LYS A 247 25.58 17.55 11.35
N THR A 248 26.45 16.54 11.34
CA THR A 248 27.66 16.49 10.51
C THR A 248 27.42 15.92 9.12
N THR A 249 26.27 15.28 8.89
CA THR A 249 25.90 14.82 7.54
C THR A 249 25.65 16.04 6.66
N THR A 250 26.39 16.15 5.56
CA THR A 250 26.16 17.14 4.49
C THR A 250 24.84 16.93 3.74
N THR A 251 24.12 15.85 4.04
CA THR A 251 22.84 15.54 3.40
C THR A 251 21.75 16.46 3.92
N SER A 252 21.19 17.28 3.02
CA SER A 252 20.06 18.14 3.38
C SER A 252 18.82 17.32 3.75
N VAL A 253 17.97 17.90 4.61
CA VAL A 253 16.68 17.30 5.00
C VAL A 253 15.83 16.96 3.79
N LEU A 254 15.89 17.79 2.73
CA LEU A 254 15.17 17.56 1.49
C LEU A 254 15.66 16.27 0.81
N VAL A 255 16.97 16.10 0.62
CA VAL A 255 17.54 14.89 -0.02
C VAL A 255 17.22 13.63 0.78
N TYR A 256 17.33 13.69 2.11
CA TYR A 256 16.95 12.59 2.99
C TYR A 256 15.50 12.16 2.77
N ASN A 257 14.57 13.12 2.77
CA ASN A 257 13.14 12.83 2.57
C ASN A 257 12.83 12.38 1.15
N THR A 258 13.51 12.90 0.12
CA THR A 258 13.36 12.44 -1.27
C THR A 258 13.76 10.98 -1.42
N TYR A 259 14.85 10.53 -0.79
CA TYR A 259 15.25 9.13 -0.86
C TYR A 259 14.26 8.19 -0.18
N TRP A 260 13.76 8.55 1.00
CA TRP A 260 12.76 7.74 1.70
C TRP A 260 11.38 7.77 1.04
N TRP A 261 10.99 8.91 0.45
CA TRP A 261 9.80 9.01 -0.40
C TRP A 261 9.91 8.06 -1.60
N LEU A 262 11.02 8.15 -2.35
CA LEU A 262 11.25 7.32 -3.51
C LEU A 262 11.24 5.83 -3.13
N PHE A 263 11.93 5.45 -2.05
CA PHE A 263 11.89 4.09 -1.52
C PHE A 263 10.47 3.60 -1.27
N SER A 264 9.66 4.40 -0.58
CA SER A 264 8.28 4.02 -0.24
C SER A 264 7.39 3.90 -1.48
N CYS A 265 7.59 4.75 -2.49
CA CYS A 265 6.87 4.66 -3.76
C CYS A 265 7.24 3.39 -4.54
N LEU A 266 8.52 3.02 -4.55
CA LEU A 266 8.99 1.79 -5.21
C LEU A 266 8.43 0.54 -4.52
N ILE A 267 8.46 0.50 -3.18
CA ILE A 267 7.86 -0.60 -2.41
C ILE A 267 6.35 -0.68 -2.63
N PHE A 268 5.67 0.47 -2.66
CA PHE A 268 4.24 0.53 -2.98
C PHE A 268 3.97 -0.05 -4.36
N TYR A 269 4.71 0.39 -5.37
CA TYR A 269 4.54 -0.08 -6.74
C TYR A 269 4.72 -1.60 -6.85
N ILE A 270 5.80 -2.14 -6.26
CA ILE A 270 6.08 -3.59 -6.27
C ILE A 270 4.95 -4.36 -5.59
N PHE A 271 4.50 -3.90 -4.44
CA PHE A 271 3.40 -4.54 -3.72
C PHE A 271 2.10 -4.53 -4.53
N TYR A 272 1.73 -3.40 -5.14
CA TYR A 272 0.47 -3.26 -5.85
C TYR A 272 0.44 -3.91 -7.23
N PHE A 273 1.41 -3.58 -8.08
CA PHE A 273 1.47 -4.10 -9.44
C PHE A 273 1.99 -5.55 -9.49
N GLY A 274 2.69 -6.00 -8.45
CA GLY A 274 3.08 -7.39 -8.29
C GLY A 274 2.05 -8.17 -7.51
N PHE A 275 2.11 -8.07 -6.18
CA PHE A 275 1.36 -8.94 -5.29
C PHE A 275 -0.15 -8.73 -5.38
N VAL A 276 -0.65 -7.50 -5.20
CA VAL A 276 -2.11 -7.25 -5.17
C VAL A 276 -2.75 -7.57 -6.53
N THR A 277 -2.10 -7.21 -7.64
CA THR A 277 -2.61 -7.52 -8.99
C THR A 277 -2.74 -9.02 -9.23
N VAL A 278 -1.71 -9.80 -8.88
CA VAL A 278 -1.75 -11.26 -9.02
C VAL A 278 -2.87 -11.85 -8.16
N MET A 279 -3.02 -11.36 -6.93
CA MET A 279 -4.12 -11.79 -6.05
C MET A 279 -5.49 -11.42 -6.62
N SER A 280 -5.67 -10.23 -7.20
CA SER A 280 -6.92 -9.83 -7.85
C SER A 280 -7.27 -10.73 -9.02
N VAL A 281 -6.31 -11.04 -9.91
CA VAL A 281 -6.55 -11.95 -11.04
C VAL A 281 -6.89 -13.36 -10.52
N TYR A 282 -6.10 -13.88 -9.58
CA TYR A 282 -6.30 -15.22 -9.03
C TYR A 282 -7.67 -15.38 -8.36
N THR A 283 -8.09 -14.39 -7.57
CA THR A 283 -9.33 -14.45 -6.80
C THR A 283 -10.55 -14.01 -7.59
N GLY A 284 -10.33 -13.28 -8.68
CA GLY A 284 -11.40 -12.61 -9.42
C GLY A 284 -11.97 -11.39 -8.69
N LEU A 285 -11.36 -10.93 -7.59
CA LEU A 285 -11.79 -9.76 -6.82
C LEU A 285 -11.08 -8.50 -7.32
N ASN A 286 -11.80 -7.38 -7.38
CA ASN A 286 -11.25 -6.07 -7.70
C ASN A 286 -10.51 -5.43 -6.50
N LEU A 287 -9.58 -6.17 -5.89
CA LEU A 287 -8.84 -5.73 -4.70
C LEU A 287 -8.16 -4.39 -4.97
N ASN A 288 -8.53 -3.36 -4.20
CA ASN A 288 -8.07 -1.98 -4.37
C ASN A 288 -8.10 -1.48 -5.82
N PHE A 289 -9.15 -1.82 -6.57
CA PHE A 289 -9.34 -1.36 -7.94
C PHE A 289 -8.19 -1.78 -8.88
N MET A 290 -7.62 -2.98 -8.75
CA MET A 290 -6.54 -3.43 -9.64
C MET A 290 -7.02 -3.93 -11.02
N LEU A 291 -8.31 -4.21 -11.18
CA LEU A 291 -8.87 -4.79 -12.41
C LEU A 291 -9.77 -3.79 -13.16
N HIS A 292 -10.55 -2.98 -12.44
CA HIS A 292 -11.30 -1.86 -13.02
C HIS A 292 -11.39 -0.69 -12.03
N PRO A 293 -11.58 0.54 -12.53
CA PRO A 293 -11.72 1.71 -11.67
C PRO A 293 -13.06 1.70 -10.92
N PRO A 294 -13.16 2.48 -9.82
CA PRO A 294 -14.45 2.79 -9.22
C PRO A 294 -15.28 3.69 -10.15
N ASP A 295 -16.60 3.44 -10.20
CA ASP A 295 -17.52 4.04 -11.18
C ASP A 295 -17.61 5.58 -11.06
N ASP A 296 -17.57 6.11 -9.84
CA ASP A 296 -17.83 7.53 -9.55
C ASP A 296 -16.59 8.45 -9.67
N HIS A 297 -15.43 7.93 -10.09
CA HIS A 297 -14.21 8.73 -10.14
C HIS A 297 -13.88 9.24 -11.55
N PHE A 298 -14.21 10.50 -11.81
CA PHE A 298 -13.94 11.16 -13.10
C PHE A 298 -12.46 11.16 -13.51
N VAL A 299 -11.53 11.21 -12.54
CA VAL A 299 -10.07 11.22 -12.80
C VAL A 299 -9.54 9.81 -13.13
N LEU A 300 -10.20 8.76 -12.64
CA LEU A 300 -9.73 7.39 -12.75
C LEU A 300 -10.45 6.65 -13.88
N LYS A 301 -10.60 7.28 -15.04
CA LYS A 301 -11.25 6.68 -16.21
C LYS A 301 -10.23 6.13 -17.21
N GLY A 302 -10.65 5.09 -17.94
CA GLY A 302 -9.90 4.52 -19.07
C GLY A 302 -8.82 3.51 -18.69
N LYS A 303 -8.10 3.00 -19.70
CA LYS A 303 -7.15 1.89 -19.55
C LYS A 303 -5.94 2.22 -18.65
N SER A 304 -5.58 3.49 -18.47
CA SER A 304 -4.41 3.90 -17.68
C SER A 304 -4.74 4.27 -16.21
N PHE A 305 -5.95 4.01 -15.74
CA PHE A 305 -6.44 4.49 -14.45
C PHE A 305 -5.54 4.08 -13.26
N ARG A 306 -4.94 2.88 -13.29
CA ARG A 306 -4.03 2.40 -12.24
C ARG A 306 -2.75 3.21 -12.15
N LEU A 307 -2.14 3.51 -13.30
CA LEU A 307 -0.94 4.33 -13.37
C LEU A 307 -1.23 5.76 -12.94
N VAL A 308 -2.39 6.31 -13.33
CA VAL A 308 -2.85 7.63 -12.91
C VAL A 308 -3.08 7.67 -11.39
N ALA A 309 -3.82 6.70 -10.84
CA ALA A 309 -4.05 6.58 -9.39
C ALA A 309 -2.73 6.49 -8.62
N THR A 310 -1.79 5.68 -9.12
CA THR A 310 -0.48 5.50 -8.50
C THR A 310 0.37 6.77 -8.56
N ALA A 311 0.33 7.51 -9.67
CA ALA A 311 1.01 8.79 -9.80
C ALA A 311 0.44 9.85 -8.85
N LEU A 312 -0.89 9.95 -8.75
CA LEU A 312 -1.56 10.83 -7.81
C LEU A 312 -1.20 10.47 -6.36
N LEU A 313 -1.22 9.19 -6.02
CA LEU A 313 -0.88 8.74 -4.68
C LEU A 313 0.61 8.98 -4.35
N THR A 314 1.50 8.75 -5.31
CA THR A 314 2.94 9.05 -5.21
C THR A 314 3.17 10.54 -4.93
N PHE A 315 2.40 11.42 -5.57
CA PHE A 315 2.41 12.85 -5.29
C PHE A 315 1.90 13.14 -3.87
N LEU A 316 0.81 12.50 -3.44
CA LEU A 316 0.26 12.66 -2.09
C LEU A 316 1.20 12.19 -0.96
N TYR A 317 2.05 11.21 -1.25
CA TYR A 317 3.10 10.76 -0.34
C TYR A 317 4.16 11.85 -0.04
N ILE A 318 4.35 12.83 -0.93
CA ILE A 318 5.18 14.01 -0.63
C ILE A 318 4.55 14.79 0.54
N PHE A 319 3.23 15.05 0.49
CA PHE A 319 2.55 15.76 1.57
C PHE A 319 2.54 14.99 2.89
N SER A 320 2.44 13.66 2.85
CA SER A 320 2.56 12.82 4.05
C SER A 320 3.86 13.09 4.80
N ARG A 321 4.98 13.10 4.06
CA ARG A 321 6.31 13.35 4.62
C ARG A 321 6.48 14.80 5.06
N LEU A 322 5.98 15.77 4.29
CA LEU A 322 6.02 17.18 4.67
C LEU A 322 5.25 17.44 5.97
N LEU A 323 4.07 16.84 6.13
CA LEU A 323 3.28 16.94 7.36
C LEU A 323 4.04 16.38 8.55
N CYS A 324 4.59 15.16 8.43
CA CYS A 324 5.37 14.53 9.50
C CYS A 324 6.63 15.34 9.84
N LEU A 325 7.31 15.89 8.83
CA LEU A 325 8.47 16.77 9.01
C LEU A 325 8.11 18.03 9.81
N ILE A 326 6.98 18.68 9.48
CA ILE A 326 6.49 19.86 10.21
C ILE A 326 6.18 19.50 11.67
N VAL A 327 5.53 18.36 11.90
CA VAL A 327 5.19 17.91 13.26
C VAL A 327 6.46 17.60 14.07
N GLU A 328 7.40 16.85 13.50
CA GLU A 328 8.68 16.53 14.17
C GLU A 328 9.47 17.81 14.48
N LYS A 329 9.53 18.76 13.53
CA LYS A 329 10.16 20.08 13.73
C LYS A 329 9.56 20.81 14.94
N LYS A 330 8.23 20.90 15.00
CA LYS A 330 7.53 21.57 16.11
C LYS A 330 7.83 20.87 17.44
N TYR A 331 7.82 19.55 17.45
CA TYR A 331 8.10 18.77 18.66
C TYR A 331 9.54 18.99 19.16
N LEU A 332 10.51 19.05 18.26
CA LEU A 332 11.91 19.32 18.58
C LEU A 332 12.14 20.73 19.14
N THR A 333 11.48 21.74 18.57
CA THR A 333 11.57 23.12 19.07
C THR A 333 11.01 23.25 20.48
N VAL A 334 9.90 22.58 20.80
CA VAL A 334 9.26 22.66 22.12
C VAL A 334 10.07 21.91 23.19
N THR A 335 10.71 20.81 22.83
CA THR A 335 11.40 19.93 23.80
C THR A 335 12.87 20.27 24.03
N THR A 336 13.47 21.14 23.20
CA THR A 336 14.85 21.60 23.41
C THR A 336 14.81 22.77 24.39
N PRO A 337 15.22 22.60 25.67
CA PRO A 337 15.28 23.73 26.59
C PRO A 337 16.23 24.77 26.02
N THR A 338 15.72 25.98 25.81
CA THR A 338 16.54 27.16 25.52
C THR A 338 17.45 27.37 26.71
N ASN A 339 18.65 26.80 26.65
CA ASN A 339 19.76 27.15 27.53
C ASN A 339 20.21 28.58 27.18
N ILE A 340 19.33 29.55 27.41
CA ILE A 340 19.66 30.98 27.51
C ILE A 340 20.19 31.17 28.93
N GLY A 341 21.30 30.48 29.19
CA GLY A 341 22.13 30.65 30.37
C GLY A 341 23.10 31.76 30.07
N THR A 342 22.65 32.98 30.32
CA THR A 342 23.42 34.21 30.46
C THR A 342 24.58 33.96 31.45
N LYS A 343 25.76 33.54 30.97
CA LYS A 343 27.01 33.78 31.69
C LYS A 343 27.59 35.10 31.21
N LYS A 344 27.02 36.20 31.70
CA LYS A 344 27.80 37.42 31.93
C LYS A 344 28.76 37.09 33.07
N HIS A 345 29.96 36.63 32.74
CA HIS A 345 31.08 36.77 33.66
C HIS A 345 31.63 38.19 33.46
N LEU A 346 31.41 39.00 34.51
CA LEU A 346 32.15 40.21 34.83
C LEU A 346 33.65 39.95 34.90
#